data_AF-X6D0K8-F1
#
_entry.id   AF-X6D0K8-F1
#
_cell.length_a   1.000
_cell.length_b   1.000
_cell.length_c   1.000
_cell.angle_alpha   90.00
_cell.angle_beta   90.00
_cell.angle_gamma   90.00
#
_symmetry.space_group_name_H-M   'P 1'
#
loop_
_entity.id
_entity.type
_entity.pdbx_description
1 polymer ?
#
loop_
_entity_poly.entity_id
_entity_poly.type
_entity_poly.pdbx_seq_one_letter_code
_entity_poly.pdbx_strand_id
1 'polypeptide(L)'
;LHTEIDMHTASAKSVTLEATPVMESGQFKLYYSYRAKPKTVGYGAYTGTTIFDIREVTLAKTKALELSGYYYTDRLTRGSTRLRQISFIVDRDVTFY
;
A
#
# COMPACT_ATOMS: atom_id res chain seq x y z
N LEU A 1 -7.92 3.85 -16.62
CA LEU A 1 -6.83 4.00 -15.63
C LEU A 1 -6.94 2.81 -14.69
N HIS A 2 -5.90 1.99 -14.59
CA HIS A 2 -5.85 0.89 -13.61
C HIS A 2 -4.87 1.32 -12.52
N THR A 3 -5.32 1.31 -11.27
CA THR A 3 -4.49 1.65 -10.10
C THR A 3 -4.07 0.34 -9.46
N GLU A 4 -2.78 0.18 -9.17
CA GLU A 4 -2.25 -1.02 -8.51
C GLU A 4 -1.17 -0.63 -7.51
N ILE A 5 -1.05 -1.42 -6.44
CA ILE A 5 0.01 -1.34 -5.44
C ILE A 5 0.56 -2.74 -5.20
N ASP A 6 1.43 -3.21 -6.07
CA ASP A 6 2.09 -4.50 -5.88
C ASP A 6 3.33 -4.33 -5.00
N MET A 7 3.42 -5.15 -3.94
CA MET A 7 4.48 -5.01 -2.94
C MET A 7 5.34 -6.27 -2.85
N HIS A 8 6.64 -6.05 -2.77
CA HIS A 8 7.62 -7.07 -2.46
C HIS A 8 8.31 -6.71 -1.15
N THR A 9 7.88 -7.31 -0.05
CA THR A 9 8.47 -7.07 1.28
C THR A 9 9.50 -8.14 1.62
N ALA A 10 10.20 -7.98 2.74
CA ALA A 10 11.11 -9.01 3.26
C ALA A 10 10.39 -10.34 3.53
N SER A 11 9.13 -10.30 3.99
CA SER A 11 8.37 -11.48 4.46
C SER A 11 7.30 -11.98 3.49
N ALA A 12 6.87 -11.18 2.50
CA ALA A 12 5.78 -11.55 1.60
C ALA A 12 5.89 -10.85 0.23
N LYS A 13 5.12 -11.35 -0.73
CA LYS A 13 4.77 -10.65 -1.97
C LYS A 13 3.27 -10.42 -1.98
N SER A 14 2.78 -9.26 -2.40
CA SER A 14 1.34 -9.02 -2.58
C SER A 14 1.02 -8.51 -3.97
N VAL A 15 -0.17 -8.89 -4.43
CA VAL A 15 -0.77 -8.39 -5.67
C VAL A 15 -2.08 -7.69 -5.35
N THR A 16 -2.37 -6.64 -6.08
CA THR A 16 -3.63 -5.90 -6.00
C THR A 16 -4.80 -6.79 -6.42
N LEU A 17 -5.88 -6.79 -5.65
CA LEU A 17 -7.17 -7.37 -6.04
C LEU A 17 -8.14 -6.27 -6.47
N GLU A 18 -8.20 -5.19 -5.70
CA GLU A 18 -9.01 -4.01 -5.98
C GLU A 18 -8.31 -2.75 -5.47
N ALA A 19 -8.42 -1.66 -6.22
CA ALA A 19 -7.91 -0.35 -5.85
C ALA A 19 -8.85 0.73 -6.37
N THR A 20 -9.78 1.16 -5.53
CA THR A 20 -10.85 2.10 -5.88
C THR A 20 -10.55 3.47 -5.27
N PRO A 21 -10.13 4.46 -6.08
CA PRO A 21 -9.91 5.82 -5.58
C PRO A 21 -11.26 6.49 -5.32
N VAL A 22 -11.41 7.12 -4.16
CA VAL A 22 -12.64 7.81 -3.75
C VAL A 22 -12.33 9.16 -3.12
N MET A 23 -13.31 10.06 -3.15
CA MET A 23 -13.27 11.32 -2.39
C MET A 23 -14.40 11.30 -1.37
N GLU A 24 -14.07 11.39 -0.09
CA GLU A 24 -15.03 11.39 1.01
C GLU A 24 -14.84 12.62 1.88
N SER A 25 -15.89 13.44 2.04
CA SER A 25 -15.85 14.64 2.88
C SER A 25 -14.66 15.57 2.56
N GLY A 26 -14.30 15.69 1.28
CA GLY A 26 -13.17 16.49 0.80
C GLY A 26 -11.79 15.87 0.99
N GLN A 27 -11.70 14.61 1.46
CA GLN A 27 -10.46 13.87 1.61
C GLN A 27 -10.33 12.82 0.51
N PHE A 28 -9.15 12.73 -0.10
CA PHE A 28 -8.83 11.67 -1.06
C PHE A 28 -8.49 10.38 -0.31
N LYS A 29 -9.15 9.29 -0.70
CA LYS A 29 -8.90 7.96 -0.15
C LYS A 29 -8.70 6.93 -1.26
N LEU A 30 -8.07 5.81 -0.90
CA LEU A 30 -7.97 4.63 -1.76
C LEU A 30 -8.45 3.41 -0.98
N TYR A 31 -9.53 2.80 -1.47
CA TYR A 31 -10.02 1.51 -0.98
C TYR A 31 -9.23 0.42 -1.66
N TYR A 32 -8.41 -0.27 -0.88
CA TYR A 32 -7.40 -1.18 -1.39
C TYR A 32 -7.60 -2.57 -0.80
N SER A 33 -7.72 -3.58 -1.65
CA SER A 33 -7.69 -4.98 -1.28
C SER A 33 -6.59 -5.72 -2.02
N TYR A 34 -5.97 -6.68 -1.36
CA TYR A 34 -4.80 -7.37 -1.87
C TYR A 34 -4.75 -8.82 -1.45
N ARG A 35 -4.03 -9.63 -2.23
CA ARG A 35 -3.65 -11.00 -1.87
C ARG A 35 -2.15 -11.05 -1.63
N ALA A 36 -1.77 -11.44 -0.43
CA ALA A 36 -0.38 -11.65 -0.04
C ALA A 36 -0.02 -13.12 0.00
N LYS A 37 1.18 -13.43 -0.48
CA LYS A 37 1.85 -14.73 -0.39
C LYS A 37 3.10 -14.58 0.49
N PRO A 38 3.10 -15.14 1.71
CA PRO A 38 4.30 -15.23 2.53
C PRO A 38 5.45 -15.90 1.78
N LYS A 39 6.68 -15.47 2.04
CA LYS A 39 7.89 -16.15 1.55
C LYS A 39 8.22 -17.40 2.37
N THR A 40 7.73 -17.47 3.62
CA THR A 40 7.90 -18.64 4.49
C THR A 40 7.15 -19.84 3.93
N VAL A 41 7.87 -20.95 3.74
CA VAL A 41 7.31 -22.21 3.23
C VAL A 41 6.24 -22.73 4.19
N GLY A 42 5.14 -23.26 3.65
CA GLY A 42 4.02 -23.83 4.41
C GLY A 42 2.97 -22.81 4.85
N TYR A 43 3.24 -21.51 4.76
CA TYR A 43 2.25 -20.48 5.05
C TYR A 43 1.39 -20.24 3.79
N GLY A 44 0.06 -20.37 3.94
CA GLY A 44 -0.88 -20.11 2.85
C GLY A 44 -0.85 -18.66 2.36
N ALA A 45 -1.51 -18.38 1.24
CA ALA A 45 -1.84 -17.01 0.90
C ALA A 45 -2.85 -16.45 1.92
N TYR A 46 -2.96 -15.12 1.99
CA TYR A 46 -3.96 -14.42 2.79
C TYR A 46 -4.40 -13.16 2.06
N THR A 47 -5.59 -12.69 2.38
CA THR A 47 -6.12 -11.43 1.87
C THR A 47 -6.07 -10.34 2.93
N GLY A 48 -5.93 -9.11 2.47
CA GLY A 48 -6.01 -7.95 3.35
C GLY A 48 -6.68 -6.78 2.67
N THR A 49 -7.18 -5.87 3.50
CA THR A 49 -7.82 -4.64 3.08
C THR A 49 -7.24 -3.47 3.85
N THR A 50 -7.17 -2.33 3.18
CA THR A 50 -6.70 -1.05 3.72
C THR A 50 -7.54 0.06 3.14
N ILE A 51 -7.91 1.03 3.97
CA ILE A 51 -8.35 2.34 3.50
C ILE A 51 -7.17 3.27 3.68
N PHE A 52 -6.60 3.74 2.57
CA PHE A 52 -5.54 4.72 2.62
C PHE A 52 -6.13 6.13 2.59
N ASP A 53 -5.71 6.97 3.53
CA ASP A 53 -5.82 8.41 3.40
C ASP A 53 -4.64 8.91 2.56
N ILE A 54 -4.94 9.73 1.56
CA ILE A 54 -3.95 10.31 0.64
C ILE A 54 -3.70 11.75 1.06
N ARG A 55 -2.44 12.07 1.37
CA ARG A 55 -2.06 13.43 1.77
C ARG A 55 -0.72 13.84 1.21
N GLU A 56 -0.51 15.15 1.13
CA GLU A 56 0.79 15.73 0.88
C GLU A 56 1.54 15.89 2.22
N VAL A 57 2.82 15.52 2.23
CA VAL A 57 3.71 15.66 3.39
C VAL A 57 4.98 16.41 3.00
N THR A 58 5.51 17.21 3.92
CA THR A 58 6.76 17.93 3.71
C THR A 58 7.95 17.10 4.21
N LEU A 59 8.91 16.84 3.32
CA LEU A 59 10.18 16.18 3.62
C LEU A 59 11.35 17.07 3.20
N ALA A 60 12.19 17.49 4.16
CA ALA A 60 13.47 18.15 3.88
C ALA A 60 13.41 19.23 2.77
N LYS A 61 12.36 20.06 2.79
CA LYS A 61 12.03 21.15 1.83
C LYS A 61 11.36 20.74 0.50
N THR A 62 10.93 19.48 0.36
CA THR A 62 10.15 18.99 -0.78
C THR A 62 8.78 18.47 -0.33
N LYS A 63 7.79 18.53 -1.23
CA LYS A 63 6.46 17.96 -1.03
C LYS A 63 6.43 16.55 -1.61
N ALA A 64 5.89 15.60 -0.87
CA ALA A 64 5.74 14.22 -1.30
C ALA A 64 4.31 13.74 -1.03
N LEU A 65 3.79 12.87 -1.91
CA LEU A 65 2.54 12.18 -1.63
C LEU A 65 2.76 11.01 -0.67
N GLU A 66 1.75 10.78 0.16
CA GLU A 66 1.75 9.72 1.15
C GLU A 66 0.39 9.03 1.20
N LEU A 67 0.43 7.71 1.18
CA LEU A 67 -0.68 6.83 1.50
C LEU A 67 -0.45 6.31 2.91
N SER A 68 -1.41 6.52 3.82
CA SER A 68 -1.33 5.95 5.16
C SER A 68 -2.67 5.37 5.57
N GLY A 69 -2.65 4.23 6.26
CA GLY A 69 -3.88 3.58 6.71
C GLY A 69 -3.62 2.41 7.64
N TYR A 70 -4.69 1.90 8.22
CA TYR A 70 -4.68 0.62 8.92
C TYR A 70 -5.10 -0.49 7.96
N TYR A 71 -4.43 -1.62 8.06
CA TYR A 71 -4.79 -2.82 7.33
C TYR A 71 -5.37 -3.88 8.26
N TYR A 72 -6.25 -4.70 7.70
CA TYR A 72 -6.82 -5.88 8.32
C TYR A 72 -6.65 -7.06 7.37
N THR A 73 -6.43 -8.25 7.91
CA THR A 73 -6.32 -9.47 7.10
C THR A 73 -7.35 -10.51 7.50
N ASP A 74 -7.64 -11.44 6.59
CA ASP A 74 -8.46 -12.63 6.87
C ASP A 74 -7.83 -13.57 7.92
N ARG A 75 -6.57 -13.33 8.31
CA ARG A 75 -5.88 -13.97 9.44
C ARG A 75 -6.13 -13.27 10.77
N LEU A 76 -7.05 -12.31 10.81
CA LEU A 76 -7.35 -11.48 11.99
C LEU A 76 -6.14 -10.67 12.47
N THR A 77 -5.16 -10.43 11.60
CA THR A 77 -4.05 -9.52 11.91
C THR A 77 -4.43 -8.10 11.53
N ARG A 78 -3.97 -7.14 12.35
CA ARG A 78 -4.11 -5.71 12.08
C ARG A 78 -2.77 -5.02 12.21
N GLY A 79 -2.57 -3.95 11.47
CA GLY A 79 -1.39 -3.10 11.59
C GLY A 79 -1.59 -1.78 10.85
N SER A 80 -0.56 -0.95 10.87
CA SER A 80 -0.52 0.27 10.07
C SER A 80 0.45 0.11 8.91
N THR A 81 0.17 0.81 7.82
CA THR A 81 1.05 0.90 6.66
C THR A 81 1.14 2.34 6.20
N ARG A 82 2.31 2.69 5.66
CA ARG A 82 2.63 4.02 5.15
C ARG A 82 3.51 3.87 3.93
N LEU A 83 2.98 4.25 2.77
CA LEU A 83 3.72 4.29 1.52
C LEU A 83 3.97 5.75 1.19
N ARG A 84 5.23 6.09 0.94
CA ARG A 84 5.61 7.46 0.62
C ARG A 84 6.25 7.52 -0.75
N GLN A 85 5.81 8.50 -1.52
CA GLN A 85 6.46 8.84 -2.77
C GLN A 85 7.88 9.32 -2.49
N ILE A 86 8.87 8.65 -3.06
CA ILE A 86 10.28 9.06 -2.97
C ILE A 86 10.80 9.70 -4.26
N SER A 87 10.07 9.54 -5.37
CA SER A 87 10.44 10.03 -6.68
C SER A 87 9.22 10.15 -7.60
N PHE A 88 9.33 10.99 -8.63
CA PHE A 88 8.41 11.03 -9.77
C PHE A 88 8.92 10.21 -10.96
N ILE A 89 10.14 9.68 -10.84
CA ILE A 89 10.80 8.89 -11.88
C ILE A 89 10.27 7.45 -11.79
N VAL A 90 9.59 7.00 -12.85
CA VAL A 90 8.90 5.70 -12.93
C VAL A 90 9.71 4.58 -13.60
N ASP A 91 10.90 4.90 -14.12
CA ASP A 91 11.78 3.94 -14.80
C ASP A 91 12.83 3.30 -13.87
N ARG A 92 12.75 3.56 -12.56
CA ARG A 92 13.69 3.04 -11.57
C ARG A 92 12.98 2.21 -10.51
N ASP A 93 13.47 0.99 -10.31
CA ASP A 93 13.07 0.16 -9.20
C ASP A 93 13.56 0.74 -7.88
N VAL A 94 12.67 0.81 -6.90
CA VAL A 94 12.97 1.24 -5.53
C VAL A 94 12.97 0.00 -4.65
N THR A 95 14.15 -0.42 -4.19
CA THR A 95 14.29 -1.52 -3.24
C THR A 95 14.66 -0.99 -1.86
N PHE A 96 13.93 -1.40 -0.83
CA PHE A 96 14.27 -1.17 0.58
C PHE A 96 14.78 -2.50 1.17
N TYR A 97 15.96 -2.47 1.79
CA TYR A 97 16.56 -3.61 2.50
C TYR A 97 16.22 -3.57 3.99
#